data_AF-A0AA47JG58-F1
#
_entry.id   AF-A0AA47JG58-F1
#
_cell.length_a   1.000
_cell.length_b   1.000
_cell.length_c   1.000
_cell.angle_alpha   90.00
_cell.angle_beta   90.00
_cell.angle_gamma   90.00
#
_symmetry.space_group_name_H-M   'P 1'
#
loop_
_entity.id
_entity.type
_entity.pdbx_description
1 polymer ?
#
loop_
_entity_poly.entity_id
_entity_poly.type
_entity_poly.pdbx_seq_one_letter_code
_entity_poly.pdbx_strand_id
1 'polypeptide(L)'
;MKALKNPVALATLLVLQACSSQPPQSGAETPTSPPASLDKPETIQPQTFMLRGKVIIGHESQYIMPCGSDKQYWLQLSPQQIQRAIKLGNEPYQTMYGEVIGHLNPPGIDGFSADFDANFVVEQVNFLTTENPNRCSQPQKPTRVFGNEPSWAASFEANALKFQQMGKTTEMLSIQSSQLQPRQRTYRLDDGELRMTENLCSDTMSDSLYGWKATLKHDGNTYQGCGMAANVDATLSWANTYVATSTQSQGFEVQMTLNPDHSATTKYSYSNGQDPLVERGFWQQLSPSQVQVVMTHHQQQRLMSERLFTREGNQLKATKEKVGSMVYPIADGGLVLYPATVRDAGVQQPATKRADQPIGSADVPSSADFDSKVDAAVRNYFFIHQTDPSNNQYRWLTYDLNGDGNEELLVQLDWCGSGGCTLLVFENHEKEWRFNSRITLVRSPMMLGQQTSHGWRDLIFDVSGGGATPAKHVMQYTGVSYPLNPSMAPTATPEQISGVRLFSDGISPVREGVRL
;
A
#
# COMPACT_ATOMS: atom_id res chain seq x y z
N MET A 1 -71.89 -69.42 1.46
CA MET A 1 -72.28 -68.20 2.20
C MET A 1 -71.39 -67.06 1.73
N LYS A 2 -72.02 -65.92 1.36
CA LYS A 2 -71.52 -64.53 1.33
C LYS A 2 -70.08 -64.30 0.80
N ALA A 3 -69.92 -63.77 -0.42
CA ALA A 3 -69.81 -62.32 -0.72
C ALA A 3 -68.44 -61.75 -0.30
N LEU A 4 -67.65 -60.99 -1.09
CA LEU A 4 -67.81 -60.36 -2.40
C LEU A 4 -66.38 -59.94 -2.87
N LYS A 5 -66.07 -60.21 -4.16
CA LYS A 5 -65.27 -59.43 -5.13
C LYS A 5 -63.94 -58.70 -4.73
N ASN A 6 -62.81 -59.30 -5.14
CA ASN A 6 -61.78 -58.81 -6.10
C ASN A 6 -61.87 -57.36 -6.66
N PRO A 7 -60.80 -56.82 -7.30
CA PRO A 7 -59.36 -56.73 -6.97
C PRO A 7 -58.84 -55.27 -7.20
N VAL A 8 -57.51 -55.03 -7.27
CA VAL A 8 -56.80 -54.10 -8.19
C VAL A 8 -55.71 -53.22 -7.56
N ALA A 9 -54.58 -53.21 -8.29
CA ALA A 9 -53.53 -52.21 -8.43
C ALA A 9 -52.43 -52.10 -7.36
N LEU A 10 -51.29 -52.72 -7.69
CA LEU A 10 -49.98 -52.11 -7.48
C LEU A 10 -49.97 -50.71 -8.11
N ALA A 11 -49.76 -49.69 -7.29
CA ALA A 11 -49.31 -48.37 -7.74
C ALA A 11 -48.17 -47.92 -6.82
N THR A 12 -46.97 -47.91 -7.40
CA THR A 12 -45.73 -47.35 -6.89
C THR A 12 -45.93 -45.87 -6.54
N LEU A 13 -45.82 -45.53 -5.26
CA LEU A 13 -45.82 -44.14 -4.77
C LEU A 13 -44.45 -43.51 -5.04
N LEU A 14 -44.39 -42.68 -6.09
CA LEU A 14 -43.37 -41.68 -6.32
C LEU A 14 -43.48 -40.59 -5.24
N VAL A 15 -42.46 -40.46 -4.39
CA VAL A 15 -42.30 -39.32 -3.48
C VAL A 15 -41.65 -38.19 -4.29
N LEU A 16 -42.43 -37.15 -4.61
CA LEU A 16 -41.93 -35.89 -5.13
C LEU A 16 -41.18 -35.15 -4.00
N GLN A 17 -39.85 -35.15 -4.07
CA GLN A 17 -39.05 -34.14 -3.37
C GLN A 17 -39.03 -32.86 -4.20
N ALA A 18 -39.74 -31.84 -3.71
CA ALA A 18 -39.62 -30.48 -4.19
C ALA A 18 -38.36 -29.86 -3.56
N CYS A 19 -37.28 -29.76 -4.34
CA CYS A 19 -36.14 -28.93 -3.99
C CYS A 19 -36.50 -27.47 -4.29
N SER A 20 -36.67 -26.64 -3.26
CA SER A 20 -36.64 -25.19 -3.44
C SER A 20 -35.19 -24.76 -3.68
N SER A 21 -34.82 -24.55 -4.94
CA SER A 21 -33.55 -23.95 -5.30
C SER A 21 -33.60 -22.44 -5.03
N GLN A 22 -33.11 -22.03 -3.87
CA GLN A 22 -32.76 -20.63 -3.61
C GLN A 22 -31.50 -20.31 -4.44
N PRO A 23 -31.49 -19.23 -5.24
CA PRO A 23 -30.30 -18.86 -5.99
C PRO A 23 -29.16 -18.50 -5.01
N PRO A 24 -27.92 -18.93 -5.26
CA PRO A 24 -26.80 -18.62 -4.37
C PRO A 24 -26.62 -17.11 -4.33
N GLN A 25 -26.74 -16.53 -3.13
CA GLN A 25 -26.35 -15.16 -2.87
C GLN A 25 -24.85 -15.04 -3.18
N SER A 26 -24.53 -14.13 -4.11
CA SER A 26 -23.18 -13.66 -4.37
C SER A 26 -22.68 -12.93 -3.13
N GLY A 27 -22.15 -13.68 -2.17
CA GLY A 27 -21.18 -13.21 -1.20
C GLY A 27 -19.83 -13.72 -1.66
N ALA A 28 -19.01 -12.84 -2.22
CA ALA A 28 -17.58 -13.12 -2.32
C ALA A 28 -17.03 -13.15 -0.89
N GLU A 29 -17.05 -14.31 -0.26
CA GLU A 29 -16.21 -14.56 0.92
C GLU A 29 -14.76 -14.51 0.44
N THR A 30 -14.10 -13.38 0.65
CA THR A 30 -12.63 -13.30 0.60
C THR A 30 -12.13 -14.21 1.72
N PRO A 31 -11.41 -15.31 1.43
CA PRO A 31 -10.75 -16.04 2.49
C PRO A 31 -9.62 -15.15 3.02
N THR A 32 -9.85 -14.49 4.15
CA THR A 32 -8.81 -13.78 4.90
C THR A 32 -7.90 -14.82 5.54
N SER A 33 -6.97 -15.36 4.74
CA SER A 33 -5.83 -16.08 5.28
C SER A 33 -5.16 -15.19 6.34
N PRO A 34 -4.72 -15.76 7.47
CA PRO A 34 -4.02 -14.99 8.49
C PRO A 34 -2.78 -14.31 7.88
N PRO A 35 -2.38 -13.12 8.38
CA PRO A 35 -1.19 -12.44 7.89
C PRO A 35 0.05 -13.32 8.07
N ALA A 36 1.01 -13.21 7.14
CA ALA A 36 2.25 -13.95 7.22
C ALA A 36 3.03 -13.55 8.48
N SER A 37 3.80 -14.49 9.04
CA SER A 37 4.60 -14.27 10.25
C SER A 37 6.02 -14.79 10.09
N LEU A 38 6.98 -14.04 10.66
CA LEU A 38 8.37 -14.47 10.76
C LEU A 38 8.56 -15.75 11.59
N ASP A 39 7.64 -16.04 12.54
CA ASP A 39 7.69 -17.28 13.32
C ASP A 39 7.23 -18.51 12.53
N LYS A 40 6.59 -18.29 11.37
CA LYS A 40 6.03 -19.32 10.48
C LYS A 40 6.46 -19.04 9.04
N PRO A 41 7.73 -19.26 8.68
CA PRO A 41 8.27 -18.87 7.38
C PRO A 41 7.51 -19.41 6.18
N GLU A 42 6.85 -20.57 6.31
CA GLU A 42 6.01 -21.17 5.28
C GLU A 42 4.79 -20.31 4.89
N THR A 43 4.38 -19.38 5.75
CA THR A 43 3.30 -18.43 5.50
C THR A 43 3.74 -17.23 4.66
N ILE A 44 5.05 -17.01 4.53
CA ILE A 44 5.63 -15.91 3.74
C ILE A 44 5.65 -16.36 2.28
N GLN A 45 4.55 -16.10 1.59
CA GLN A 45 4.35 -16.42 0.18
C GLN A 45 4.24 -15.10 -0.60
N PRO A 46 5.32 -14.65 -1.27
CA PRO A 46 5.30 -13.44 -2.06
C PRO A 46 4.27 -13.50 -3.19
N GLN A 47 3.59 -12.38 -3.43
CA GLN A 47 2.81 -12.21 -4.65
C GLN A 47 3.73 -11.87 -5.81
N THR A 48 3.41 -12.42 -6.97
CA THR A 48 4.15 -12.09 -8.18
C THR A 48 3.84 -10.69 -8.66
N PHE A 49 4.85 -10.03 -9.22
CA PHE A 49 4.75 -8.70 -9.79
C PHE A 49 5.41 -8.64 -11.17
N MET A 50 5.04 -7.62 -11.96
CA MET A 50 5.57 -7.40 -13.30
C MET A 50 6.84 -6.55 -13.22
N LEU A 51 7.96 -7.07 -13.69
CA LEU A 51 9.20 -6.33 -13.82
C LEU A 51 9.56 -6.17 -15.29
N ARG A 52 9.75 -4.92 -15.74
CA ARG A 52 10.20 -4.59 -17.10
C ARG A 52 11.55 -3.90 -17.09
N GLY A 53 12.40 -4.24 -18.04
CA GLY A 53 13.77 -3.77 -18.02
C GLY A 53 14.62 -4.22 -19.20
N LYS A 54 15.90 -3.82 -19.14
CA LYS A 54 16.92 -4.39 -20.02
C LYS A 54 17.33 -5.76 -19.46
N VAL A 55 17.37 -6.75 -20.32
CA VAL A 55 17.67 -8.14 -19.95
C VAL A 55 18.92 -8.58 -20.67
N ILE A 56 19.85 -9.18 -19.93
CA ILE A 56 20.99 -9.91 -20.49
C ILE A 56 20.85 -11.36 -20.03
N ILE A 57 21.03 -12.31 -20.94
CA ILE A 57 21.01 -13.74 -20.65
C ILE A 57 22.22 -14.37 -21.34
N GLY A 58 23.07 -15.03 -20.56
CA GLY A 58 24.24 -15.76 -21.02
C GLY A 58 24.69 -16.80 -20.00
N HIS A 59 25.83 -17.43 -20.25
CA HIS A 59 26.29 -18.56 -19.43
C HIS A 59 26.69 -18.14 -18.01
N GLU A 60 27.28 -16.94 -17.86
CA GLU A 60 27.83 -16.46 -16.58
C GLU A 60 27.17 -15.17 -16.09
N SER A 61 26.30 -14.57 -16.91
CA SER A 61 25.59 -13.34 -16.59
C SER A 61 24.14 -13.44 -17.08
N GLN A 62 23.19 -13.43 -16.15
CA GLN A 62 21.77 -13.35 -16.43
C GLN A 62 21.10 -12.39 -15.46
N TYR A 63 20.69 -11.22 -15.94
CA TYR A 63 20.10 -10.21 -15.08
C TYR A 63 19.09 -9.34 -15.81
N ILE A 64 18.24 -8.70 -15.02
CA ILE A 64 17.34 -7.64 -15.44
C ILE A 64 17.74 -6.35 -14.72
N MET A 65 17.88 -5.28 -15.49
CA MET A 65 17.98 -3.92 -14.98
C MET A 65 16.61 -3.24 -15.19
N PRO A 66 15.83 -3.01 -14.12
CA PRO A 66 14.50 -2.43 -14.24
C PRO A 66 14.53 -1.09 -14.95
N CYS A 67 13.46 -0.78 -15.69
CA CYS A 67 13.36 0.51 -16.36
C CYS A 67 13.39 1.67 -15.36
N GLY A 68 14.29 2.64 -15.59
CA GLY A 68 14.45 3.79 -14.70
C GLY A 68 15.31 3.54 -13.46
N SER A 69 15.96 2.38 -13.38
CA SER A 69 16.81 1.98 -12.25
C SER A 69 18.26 1.75 -12.68
N ASP A 70 19.18 1.93 -11.73
CA ASP A 70 20.57 1.48 -11.81
C ASP A 70 20.79 0.10 -11.16
N LYS A 71 19.74 -0.45 -10.53
CA LYS A 71 19.74 -1.76 -9.89
C LYS A 71 19.70 -2.89 -10.89
N GLN A 72 20.32 -4.00 -10.51
CA GLN A 72 20.28 -5.23 -11.26
C GLN A 72 19.80 -6.34 -10.35
N TYR A 73 18.92 -7.19 -10.89
CA TYR A 73 18.50 -8.43 -10.24
C TYR A 73 18.95 -9.61 -11.06
N TRP A 74 19.51 -10.61 -10.40
CA TRP A 74 19.86 -11.87 -11.05
C TRP A 74 18.58 -12.57 -11.52
N LEU A 75 18.47 -12.85 -12.80
CA LEU A 75 17.29 -13.50 -13.36
C LEU A 75 17.40 -15.02 -13.19
N GLN A 76 16.52 -15.59 -12.38
CA GLN A 76 16.39 -17.03 -12.26
C GLN A 76 15.26 -17.53 -13.18
N LEU A 77 15.65 -17.93 -14.39
CA LEU A 77 14.79 -18.49 -15.43
C LEU A 77 14.80 -20.03 -15.37
N SER A 78 13.70 -20.65 -15.79
CA SER A 78 13.65 -22.11 -15.98
C SER A 78 14.48 -22.54 -17.20
N PRO A 79 14.95 -23.80 -17.27
CA PRO A 79 15.72 -24.29 -18.42
C PRO A 79 15.00 -24.08 -19.76
N GLN A 80 13.66 -24.23 -19.79
CA GLN A 80 12.85 -23.98 -20.98
C GLN A 80 12.84 -22.50 -21.37
N GLN A 81 12.71 -21.59 -20.40
CA GLN A 81 12.75 -20.15 -20.64
C GLN A 81 14.13 -19.71 -21.16
N ILE A 82 15.22 -20.20 -20.55
CA ILE A 82 16.60 -19.93 -21.00
C ILE A 82 16.80 -20.39 -22.46
N GLN A 83 16.42 -21.62 -22.77
CA GLN A 83 16.54 -22.19 -24.12
C GLN A 83 15.76 -21.41 -25.17
N ARG A 84 14.62 -20.80 -24.81
CA ARG A 84 13.83 -19.96 -25.71
C ARG A 84 14.38 -18.55 -25.82
N ALA A 85 14.84 -17.96 -24.72
CA ALA A 85 15.39 -16.62 -24.69
C ALA A 85 16.72 -16.52 -25.45
N ILE A 86 17.65 -17.47 -25.26
CA ILE A 86 18.95 -17.48 -25.97
C ILE A 86 18.75 -17.56 -27.49
N LYS A 87 17.69 -18.23 -27.97
CA LYS A 87 17.37 -18.33 -29.40
C LYS A 87 16.85 -17.03 -30.03
N LEU A 88 16.50 -16.01 -29.23
CA LEU A 88 16.12 -14.69 -29.74
C LEU A 88 17.34 -13.85 -30.11
N GLY A 89 18.47 -14.10 -29.44
CA GLY A 89 19.71 -13.39 -29.66
C GLY A 89 20.50 -13.98 -30.82
N ASN A 90 21.13 -13.10 -31.60
CA ASN A 90 22.09 -13.48 -32.64
C ASN A 90 23.55 -13.31 -32.18
N GLU A 91 23.76 -12.72 -30.99
CA GLU A 91 25.07 -12.49 -30.38
C GLU A 91 25.09 -12.91 -28.90
N PRO A 92 26.23 -13.39 -28.38
CA PRO A 92 26.38 -13.66 -26.94
C PRO A 92 26.12 -12.40 -26.11
N TYR A 93 25.38 -12.53 -25.01
CA TYR A 93 25.07 -11.43 -24.08
C TYR A 93 24.36 -10.24 -24.73
N GLN A 94 23.69 -10.44 -25.87
CA GLN A 94 22.90 -9.41 -26.53
C GLN A 94 21.86 -8.83 -25.57
N THR A 95 21.82 -7.51 -25.48
CA THR A 95 20.83 -6.82 -24.64
C THR A 95 19.44 -6.93 -25.27
N MET A 96 18.49 -7.42 -24.48
CA MET A 96 17.08 -7.53 -24.81
C MET A 96 16.26 -6.53 -23.99
N TYR A 97 15.04 -6.27 -24.44
CA TYR A 97 14.00 -5.74 -23.55
C TYR A 97 13.12 -6.90 -23.09
N GLY A 98 12.90 -7.00 -21.79
CA GLY A 98 12.06 -8.04 -21.19
C GLY A 98 11.03 -7.49 -20.23
N GLU A 99 9.90 -8.19 -20.17
CA GLU A 99 8.80 -8.04 -19.23
C GLU A 99 8.57 -9.43 -18.62
N VAL A 100 8.83 -9.57 -17.33
CA VAL A 100 8.78 -10.84 -16.61
C VAL A 100 7.91 -10.71 -15.38
N ILE A 101 7.21 -11.78 -15.03
CA ILE A 101 6.36 -11.88 -13.85
C ILE A 101 7.00 -12.90 -12.91
N GLY A 102 7.13 -12.53 -11.65
CA GLY A 102 7.86 -13.33 -10.68
C GLY A 102 7.93 -12.69 -9.31
N HIS A 103 8.80 -13.22 -8.47
CA HIS A 103 9.04 -12.74 -7.11
C HIS A 103 10.54 -12.65 -6.82
N LEU A 104 10.91 -11.99 -5.73
CA LEU A 104 12.29 -11.81 -5.30
C LEU A 104 12.67 -12.81 -4.21
N ASN A 105 13.88 -13.32 -4.30
CA ASN A 105 14.54 -14.10 -3.26
C ASN A 105 15.87 -13.47 -2.88
N PRO A 106 16.37 -13.69 -1.65
CA PRO A 106 17.72 -13.33 -1.30
C PRO A 106 18.77 -13.90 -2.29
N PRO A 107 19.84 -13.15 -2.57
CA PRO A 107 20.95 -13.63 -3.40
C PRO A 107 21.67 -14.80 -2.71
N GLY A 108 22.31 -15.67 -3.50
CA GLY A 108 23.15 -16.75 -2.97
C GLY A 108 24.36 -16.23 -2.19
N ILE A 109 24.87 -17.01 -1.23
CA ILE A 109 26.06 -16.60 -0.44
C ILE A 109 27.30 -16.55 -1.34
N ASP A 110 27.36 -17.45 -2.32
CA ASP A 110 28.39 -17.61 -3.33
C ASP A 110 27.79 -17.74 -4.76
N GLY A 111 28.68 -17.84 -5.76
CA GLY A 111 28.30 -17.98 -7.16
C GLY A 111 27.88 -16.66 -7.83
N PHE A 112 27.42 -16.74 -9.08
CA PHE A 112 27.17 -15.57 -9.93
C PHE A 112 26.10 -14.61 -9.39
N SER A 113 25.18 -15.08 -8.53
CA SER A 113 24.15 -14.23 -7.94
C SER A 113 24.60 -13.43 -6.71
N ALA A 114 25.77 -13.74 -6.15
CA ALA A 114 26.16 -13.23 -4.82
C ALA A 114 26.36 -11.71 -4.76
N ASP A 115 26.68 -11.09 -5.89
CA ASP A 115 26.92 -9.64 -6.00
C ASP A 115 25.65 -8.83 -6.29
N PHE A 116 24.49 -9.49 -6.43
CA PHE A 116 23.22 -8.83 -6.72
C PHE A 116 22.45 -8.53 -5.44
N ASP A 117 21.64 -7.47 -5.44
CA ASP A 117 20.80 -7.12 -4.28
C ASP A 117 19.69 -8.18 -4.06
N ALA A 118 19.25 -8.88 -5.11
CA ALA A 118 18.29 -10.00 -5.06
C ALA A 118 18.28 -10.88 -6.33
N ASN A 119 17.72 -12.08 -6.19
CA ASN A 119 17.35 -12.98 -7.28
C ASN A 119 15.88 -12.74 -7.67
N PHE A 120 15.60 -12.43 -8.94
CA PHE A 120 14.24 -12.41 -9.47
C PHE A 120 13.90 -13.78 -10.06
N VAL A 121 13.05 -14.54 -9.37
CA VAL A 121 12.56 -15.84 -9.83
C VAL A 121 11.44 -15.63 -10.83
N VAL A 122 11.73 -15.93 -12.10
CA VAL A 122 10.79 -15.74 -13.20
C VAL A 122 9.81 -16.90 -13.23
N GLU A 123 8.57 -16.63 -12.85
CA GLU A 123 7.48 -17.60 -13.00
C GLU A 123 6.95 -17.60 -14.43
N GLN A 124 6.82 -16.41 -15.02
CA GLN A 124 6.31 -16.26 -16.38
C GLN A 124 7.06 -15.15 -17.13
N VAL A 125 7.37 -15.39 -18.41
CA VAL A 125 7.79 -14.35 -19.35
C VAL A 125 6.54 -13.72 -19.93
N ASN A 126 6.33 -12.41 -19.79
CA ASN A 126 5.22 -11.71 -20.44
C ASN A 126 5.58 -11.33 -21.88
N PHE A 127 6.78 -10.78 -22.06
CA PHE A 127 7.32 -10.37 -23.34
C PHE A 127 8.85 -10.30 -23.29
N LEU A 128 9.54 -10.70 -24.35
CA LEU A 128 11.00 -10.58 -24.48
C LEU A 128 11.35 -10.34 -25.95
N THR A 129 12.22 -9.38 -26.25
CA THR A 129 12.54 -9.00 -27.65
C THR A 129 13.94 -8.44 -27.81
N THR A 130 14.58 -8.71 -28.95
CA THR A 130 15.85 -8.09 -29.36
C THR A 130 15.66 -6.94 -30.37
N GLU A 131 14.49 -6.82 -31.02
CA GLU A 131 14.24 -5.87 -32.11
C GLU A 131 14.43 -4.40 -31.71
N ASN A 132 14.14 -4.07 -30.46
CA ASN A 132 14.41 -2.74 -29.90
C ASN A 132 14.62 -2.86 -28.39
N PRO A 133 15.87 -2.85 -27.89
CA PRO A 133 16.15 -2.96 -26.46
C PRO A 133 15.86 -1.67 -25.68
N ASN A 134 15.71 -0.52 -26.35
CA ASN A 134 15.45 0.77 -25.71
C ASN A 134 13.95 1.07 -25.59
N ARG A 135 13.18 0.09 -25.10
CA ARG A 135 11.73 0.21 -24.88
C ARG A 135 11.34 0.78 -23.51
N CYS A 136 12.30 1.00 -22.61
CA CYS A 136 12.01 1.55 -21.27
C CYS A 136 11.36 2.93 -21.29
N SER A 137 11.61 3.75 -22.31
CA SER A 137 10.97 5.07 -22.49
C SER A 137 9.55 5.01 -23.05
N GLN A 138 9.07 3.83 -23.48
CA GLN A 138 7.73 3.69 -24.03
C GLN A 138 6.68 3.68 -22.92
N PRO A 139 5.49 4.27 -23.17
CA PRO A 139 4.38 4.21 -22.22
C PRO A 139 4.00 2.77 -21.92
N GLN A 140 3.38 2.57 -20.75
CA GLN A 140 2.77 1.29 -20.41
C GLN A 140 1.72 0.93 -21.46
N LYS A 141 1.68 -0.35 -21.82
CA LYS A 141 0.80 -0.90 -22.83
C LYS A 141 -0.26 -1.76 -22.15
N PRO A 142 -1.52 -1.68 -22.61
CA PRO A 142 -2.56 -2.57 -22.14
C PRO A 142 -2.28 -4.01 -22.61
N THR A 143 -3.04 -4.95 -22.04
CA THR A 143 -3.09 -6.33 -22.55
C THR A 143 -3.40 -6.30 -24.04
N ARG A 144 -2.66 -7.10 -24.82
CA ARG A 144 -2.79 -7.19 -26.28
C ARG A 144 -2.65 -8.63 -26.75
N VAL A 145 -3.44 -8.98 -27.74
CA VAL A 145 -3.40 -10.26 -28.46
C VAL A 145 -3.36 -10.01 -29.97
N PHE A 146 -2.76 -10.91 -30.73
CA PHE A 146 -2.64 -10.79 -32.18
C PHE A 146 -2.30 -12.14 -32.81
N GLY A 147 -2.54 -12.27 -34.12
CA GLY A 147 -2.12 -13.41 -34.92
C GLY A 147 -2.00 -13.06 -36.40
N ASN A 148 -1.37 -13.94 -37.18
CA ASN A 148 -0.96 -13.65 -38.55
C ASN A 148 -1.83 -14.33 -39.62
N GLU A 149 -2.51 -15.42 -39.30
CA GLU A 149 -3.31 -16.20 -40.26
C GLU A 149 -4.71 -16.52 -39.71
N PRO A 150 -5.73 -15.69 -40.01
CA PRO A 150 -5.66 -14.39 -40.69
C PRO A 150 -4.92 -13.33 -39.85
N SER A 151 -4.54 -12.18 -40.42
CA SER A 151 -3.92 -11.11 -39.64
C SER A 151 -4.96 -10.36 -38.80
N TRP A 152 -4.79 -10.39 -37.48
CA TRP A 152 -5.68 -9.75 -36.52
C TRP A 152 -4.91 -9.24 -35.30
N ALA A 153 -5.47 -8.23 -34.63
CA ALA A 153 -4.99 -7.75 -33.34
C ALA A 153 -6.16 -7.27 -32.49
N ALA A 154 -6.07 -7.46 -31.18
CA ALA A 154 -6.98 -6.86 -30.23
C ALA A 154 -6.21 -6.28 -29.03
N SER A 155 -6.55 -5.07 -28.62
CA SER A 155 -5.99 -4.41 -27.43
C SER A 155 -7.08 -4.00 -26.47
N PHE A 156 -6.82 -4.14 -25.17
CA PHE A 156 -7.77 -3.73 -24.13
C PHE A 156 -7.87 -2.19 -24.05
N GLU A 157 -9.10 -1.69 -24.01
CA GLU A 157 -9.44 -0.28 -23.80
C GLU A 157 -10.63 -0.21 -22.85
N ALA A 158 -10.35 0.13 -21.58
CA ALA A 158 -11.31 0.04 -20.47
C ALA A 158 -12.01 -1.35 -20.41
N ASN A 159 -13.32 -1.39 -20.57
CA ASN A 159 -14.14 -2.62 -20.52
C ASN A 159 -14.42 -3.21 -21.92
N ALA A 160 -13.58 -2.90 -22.91
CA ALA A 160 -13.73 -3.41 -24.26
C ALA A 160 -12.40 -3.84 -24.89
N LEU A 161 -12.48 -4.65 -25.94
CA LEU A 161 -11.37 -4.99 -26.83
C LEU A 161 -11.50 -4.18 -28.12
N LYS A 162 -10.51 -3.36 -28.42
CA LYS A 162 -10.34 -2.75 -29.73
C LYS A 162 -9.80 -3.79 -30.71
N PHE A 163 -10.69 -4.40 -31.48
CA PHE A 163 -10.39 -5.45 -32.44
C PHE A 163 -10.12 -4.87 -33.85
N GLN A 164 -9.07 -5.37 -34.49
CA GLN A 164 -8.63 -4.94 -35.80
C GLN A 164 -8.28 -6.15 -36.66
N GLN A 165 -8.79 -6.17 -37.89
CA GLN A 165 -8.44 -7.15 -38.92
C GLN A 165 -7.98 -6.40 -40.16
N MET A 166 -6.95 -6.91 -40.83
CA MET A 166 -6.43 -6.29 -42.06
C MET A 166 -7.54 -6.18 -43.12
N GLY A 167 -7.76 -4.96 -43.63
CA GLY A 167 -8.79 -4.67 -44.64
C GLY A 167 -10.22 -4.49 -44.10
N LYS A 168 -10.45 -4.56 -42.78
CA LYS A 168 -11.75 -4.31 -42.14
C LYS A 168 -11.73 -3.06 -41.26
N THR A 169 -12.92 -2.55 -40.91
CA THR A 169 -13.08 -1.50 -39.90
C THR A 169 -12.71 -1.99 -38.52
N THR A 170 -12.21 -1.10 -37.66
CA THR A 170 -11.95 -1.41 -36.25
C THR A 170 -13.27 -1.56 -35.49
N GLU A 171 -13.36 -2.58 -34.64
CA GLU A 171 -14.55 -2.90 -33.85
C GLU A 171 -14.23 -2.83 -32.36
N MET A 172 -15.23 -2.44 -31.55
CA MET A 172 -15.11 -2.42 -30.09
C MET A 172 -15.96 -3.56 -29.51
N LEU A 173 -15.30 -4.58 -28.98
CA LEU A 173 -15.97 -5.76 -28.42
C LEU A 173 -16.13 -5.58 -26.92
N SER A 174 -17.35 -5.44 -26.43
CA SER A 174 -17.62 -5.25 -25.00
C SER A 174 -17.31 -6.52 -24.19
N ILE A 175 -16.67 -6.34 -23.04
CA ILE A 175 -16.36 -7.42 -22.10
C ILE A 175 -17.45 -7.48 -21.04
N GLN A 176 -18.16 -8.60 -21.00
CA GLN A 176 -19.27 -8.84 -20.07
C GLN A 176 -18.79 -9.33 -18.71
N SER A 177 -17.75 -10.15 -18.70
CA SER A 177 -17.18 -10.70 -17.46
C SER A 177 -15.75 -11.18 -17.70
N SER A 178 -14.93 -11.17 -16.66
CA SER A 178 -13.57 -11.71 -16.69
C SER A 178 -13.38 -12.79 -15.61
N GLN A 179 -12.59 -13.79 -15.95
CA GLN A 179 -12.08 -14.80 -15.03
C GLN A 179 -10.56 -14.82 -15.16
N LEU A 180 -9.87 -14.32 -14.14
CA LEU A 180 -8.43 -14.15 -14.13
C LEU A 180 -7.81 -15.19 -13.19
N GLN A 181 -7.10 -16.16 -13.75
CA GLN A 181 -6.30 -17.13 -13.03
C GLN A 181 -4.82 -16.95 -13.41
N PRO A 182 -3.85 -17.37 -12.57
CA PRO A 182 -2.43 -17.18 -12.86
C PRO A 182 -2.00 -17.67 -14.24
N ARG A 183 -2.50 -18.86 -14.64
CA ARG A 183 -2.12 -19.52 -15.90
C ARG A 183 -3.14 -19.39 -17.04
N GLN A 184 -4.30 -18.79 -16.77
CA GLN A 184 -5.37 -18.65 -17.75
C GLN A 184 -6.23 -17.43 -17.46
N ARG A 185 -6.48 -16.63 -18.50
CA ARG A 185 -7.39 -15.48 -18.43
C ARG A 185 -8.48 -15.67 -19.47
N THR A 186 -9.74 -15.59 -19.04
CA THR A 186 -10.89 -15.72 -19.91
C THR A 186 -11.75 -14.47 -19.81
N TYR A 187 -12.13 -13.90 -20.95
CA TYR A 187 -12.98 -12.72 -21.05
C TYR A 187 -14.18 -13.06 -21.91
N ARG A 188 -15.38 -12.98 -21.33
CA ARG A 188 -16.63 -13.24 -22.05
C ARG A 188 -17.03 -11.97 -22.78
N LEU A 189 -17.28 -12.09 -24.08
CA LEU A 189 -17.73 -11.00 -24.96
C LEU A 189 -19.23 -11.15 -25.23
N ASP A 190 -19.82 -10.17 -25.91
CA ASP A 190 -21.23 -10.23 -26.33
C ASP A 190 -21.51 -11.42 -27.27
N ASP A 191 -20.59 -11.68 -28.18
CA ASP A 191 -20.74 -12.66 -29.26
C ASP A 191 -19.65 -13.75 -29.24
N GLY A 192 -18.91 -13.88 -28.13
CA GLY A 192 -17.85 -14.87 -28.02
C GLY A 192 -17.00 -14.78 -26.75
N GLU A 193 -15.71 -15.08 -26.91
CA GLU A 193 -14.78 -15.23 -25.78
C GLU A 193 -13.34 -14.97 -26.23
N LEU A 194 -12.57 -14.24 -25.43
CA LEU A 194 -11.12 -14.23 -25.49
C LEU A 194 -10.56 -15.12 -24.39
N ARG A 195 -9.79 -16.14 -24.76
CA ARG A 195 -9.04 -16.98 -23.83
C ARG A 195 -7.53 -16.82 -24.06
N MET A 196 -6.81 -16.47 -23.00
CA MET A 196 -5.36 -16.41 -22.96
C MET A 196 -4.84 -17.50 -22.03
N THR A 197 -4.00 -18.40 -22.53
CA THR A 197 -3.38 -19.47 -21.74
C THR A 197 -1.88 -19.23 -21.68
N GLU A 198 -1.31 -19.34 -20.48
CA GLU A 198 0.14 -19.23 -20.28
C GLU A 198 0.85 -20.30 -21.10
N ASN A 199 1.57 -19.86 -22.12
CA ASN A 199 2.43 -20.69 -22.95
C ASN A 199 3.26 -19.77 -23.84
N LEU A 200 4.57 -20.01 -23.88
CA LEU A 200 5.47 -19.24 -24.72
C LEU A 200 5.03 -19.34 -26.19
N CYS A 201 4.86 -18.18 -26.80
CA CYS A 201 4.38 -17.99 -28.15
C CYS A 201 5.36 -17.07 -28.89
N SER A 202 5.70 -17.40 -30.13
CA SER A 202 6.58 -16.59 -30.98
C SER A 202 6.04 -16.64 -32.39
N ASP A 203 6.09 -15.51 -33.09
CA ASP A 203 5.97 -15.51 -34.54
C ASP A 203 7.33 -15.91 -35.13
N THR A 204 7.33 -16.83 -36.09
CA THR A 204 8.54 -17.32 -36.77
C THR A 204 9.35 -16.21 -37.45
N MET A 205 8.73 -15.04 -37.69
CA MET A 205 9.35 -13.87 -38.31
C MET A 205 9.74 -12.76 -37.32
N SER A 206 9.45 -12.90 -36.03
CA SER A 206 9.74 -11.88 -35.02
C SER A 206 10.86 -12.33 -34.09
N ASP A 207 11.81 -11.45 -33.78
CA ASP A 207 12.82 -11.70 -32.74
C ASP A 207 12.22 -11.39 -31.35
N SER A 208 11.03 -11.95 -31.11
CA SER A 208 10.15 -11.64 -29.99
C SER A 208 9.46 -12.89 -29.46
N LEU A 209 9.39 -12.98 -28.14
CA LEU A 209 8.74 -14.04 -27.38
C LEU A 209 7.62 -13.44 -26.52
N TYR A 210 6.46 -14.05 -26.57
CA TYR A 210 5.23 -13.62 -25.91
C TYR A 210 4.79 -14.67 -24.91
N GLY A 211 4.29 -14.22 -23.75
CA GLY A 211 3.95 -15.09 -22.63
C GLY A 211 2.66 -15.90 -22.75
N TRP A 212 1.81 -15.53 -23.69
CA TRP A 212 0.46 -16.07 -23.80
C TRP A 212 0.19 -16.58 -25.20
N LYS A 213 -0.52 -17.71 -25.27
CA LYS A 213 -1.30 -18.10 -26.45
C LYS A 213 -2.70 -17.55 -26.30
N ALA A 214 -3.20 -16.91 -27.36
CA ALA A 214 -4.51 -16.31 -27.40
C ALA A 214 -5.43 -17.09 -28.35
N THR A 215 -6.69 -17.24 -27.95
CA THR A 215 -7.79 -17.71 -28.79
C THR A 215 -8.96 -16.76 -28.62
N LEU A 216 -9.31 -16.04 -29.68
CA LEU A 216 -10.48 -15.16 -29.72
C LEU A 216 -11.57 -15.80 -30.57
N LYS A 217 -12.76 -15.96 -30.01
CA LYS A 217 -13.99 -16.29 -30.74
C LYS A 217 -14.81 -15.03 -30.87
N HIS A 218 -15.16 -14.66 -32.09
CA HIS A 218 -15.91 -13.45 -32.42
C HIS A 218 -16.56 -13.62 -33.80
N ASP A 219 -17.84 -13.24 -33.94
CA ASP A 219 -18.62 -13.37 -35.18
C ASP A 219 -18.54 -14.77 -35.82
N GLY A 220 -18.66 -15.82 -35.01
CA GLY A 220 -18.57 -17.22 -35.47
C GLY A 220 -17.17 -17.69 -35.91
N ASN A 221 -16.18 -16.79 -35.96
CA ASN A 221 -14.81 -17.10 -36.33
C ASN A 221 -13.95 -17.41 -35.10
N THR A 222 -12.89 -18.20 -35.30
CA THR A 222 -11.88 -18.47 -34.26
C THR A 222 -10.52 -17.98 -34.74
N TYR A 223 -9.95 -17.07 -33.96
CA TYR A 223 -8.65 -16.46 -34.20
C TYR A 223 -7.64 -16.99 -33.20
N GLN A 224 -6.49 -17.46 -33.67
CA GLN A 224 -5.40 -17.93 -32.82
C GLN A 224 -4.17 -17.05 -32.99
N GLY A 225 -3.37 -16.96 -31.93
CA GLY A 225 -2.12 -16.22 -31.98
C GLY A 225 -1.45 -16.06 -30.62
N CYS A 226 -0.65 -15.01 -30.48
CA CYS A 226 0.11 -14.69 -29.28
C CYS A 226 -0.53 -13.55 -28.49
N GLY A 227 -0.09 -13.37 -27.25
CA GLY A 227 -0.53 -12.27 -26.41
C GLY A 227 0.44 -11.91 -25.30
N MET A 228 0.23 -10.73 -24.74
CA MET A 228 0.91 -10.20 -23.57
C MET A 228 -0.12 -9.55 -22.65
N ALA A 229 0.05 -9.73 -21.35
CA ALA A 229 -0.67 -8.97 -20.34
C ALA A 229 -0.17 -7.52 -20.30
N ALA A 230 -0.98 -6.62 -19.73
CA ALA A 230 -0.57 -5.24 -19.48
C ALA A 230 0.74 -5.22 -18.67
N ASN A 231 1.69 -4.37 -19.09
CA ASN A 231 3.03 -4.31 -18.50
C ASN A 231 3.08 -3.34 -17.31
N VAL A 232 2.12 -3.51 -16.40
CA VAL A 232 1.93 -2.70 -15.19
C VAL A 232 2.20 -3.57 -13.98
N ASP A 233 2.96 -3.02 -13.04
CA ASP A 233 3.10 -3.62 -11.72
C ASP A 233 2.01 -3.06 -10.78
N ALA A 234 1.15 -3.95 -10.30
CA ALA A 234 0.07 -3.62 -9.39
C ALA A 234 0.54 -3.35 -7.94
N THR A 235 1.78 -3.74 -7.61
CA THR A 235 2.32 -3.61 -6.25
C THR A 235 2.97 -2.25 -5.98
N LEU A 236 3.17 -1.42 -7.01
CA LEU A 236 3.76 -0.07 -6.88
C LEU A 236 3.00 0.88 -5.97
N SER A 237 1.77 0.55 -5.54
CA SER A 237 1.07 1.26 -4.47
C SER A 237 1.77 1.21 -3.11
N TRP A 238 2.80 0.38 -2.95
CA TRP A 238 3.71 0.37 -1.80
C TRP A 238 4.94 1.25 -1.98
N ALA A 239 5.29 1.62 -3.21
CA ALA A 239 6.48 2.41 -3.49
C ALA A 239 6.30 3.84 -2.94
N ASN A 240 7.05 4.15 -1.89
CA ASN A 240 7.06 5.45 -1.22
C ASN A 240 8.28 5.52 -0.29
N THR A 241 8.58 6.71 0.20
CA THR A 241 9.41 6.88 1.38
C THR A 241 8.51 6.88 2.62
N TYR A 242 8.93 6.18 3.66
CA TYR A 242 8.25 6.10 4.95
C TYR A 242 9.24 6.52 6.05
N VAL A 243 8.77 7.24 7.05
CA VAL A 243 9.61 7.83 8.11
C VAL A 243 9.05 7.52 9.49
N ALA A 244 9.94 7.39 10.47
CA ALA A 244 9.60 7.37 11.88
C ALA A 244 10.62 8.20 12.67
N THR A 245 10.12 8.94 13.65
CA THR A 245 10.94 9.62 14.64
C THR A 245 10.75 8.91 15.98
N SER A 246 11.84 8.65 16.71
CA SER A 246 11.72 8.01 18.02
C SER A 246 11.07 8.96 19.02
N THR A 247 10.07 8.46 19.75
CA THR A 247 9.46 9.17 20.87
C THR A 247 10.30 9.11 22.15
N GLN A 248 11.33 8.25 22.19
CA GLN A 248 12.19 8.04 23.36
C GLN A 248 13.61 8.60 23.19
N SER A 249 14.09 8.72 21.96
CA SER A 249 15.44 9.21 21.65
C SER A 249 15.33 10.44 20.75
N GLN A 250 15.42 11.63 21.37
CA GLN A 250 15.39 12.88 20.63
C GLN A 250 16.49 12.90 19.57
N GLY A 251 16.07 13.11 18.32
CA GLY A 251 16.99 13.20 17.18
C GLY A 251 17.40 11.87 16.55
N PHE A 252 16.69 10.78 16.82
CA PHE A 252 16.78 9.56 16.01
C PHE A 252 15.62 9.50 15.01
N GLU A 253 15.96 9.32 13.73
CA GLU A 253 15.01 9.15 12.63
C GLU A 253 15.32 7.87 11.84
N VAL A 254 14.27 7.12 11.49
CA VAL A 254 14.31 6.01 10.55
C VAL A 254 13.59 6.43 9.29
N GLN A 255 14.25 6.35 8.14
CA GLN A 255 13.67 6.59 6.82
C GLN A 255 13.80 5.31 5.99
N MET A 256 12.69 4.69 5.64
CA MET A 256 12.63 3.54 4.73
C MET A 256 12.07 3.97 3.38
N THR A 257 12.84 3.82 2.31
CA THR A 257 12.37 4.04 0.94
C THR A 257 12.13 2.70 0.26
N LEU A 258 10.89 2.47 -0.20
CA LEU A 258 10.50 1.38 -1.09
C LEU A 258 10.46 1.96 -2.51
N ASN A 259 11.45 1.64 -3.33
CA ASN A 259 11.56 2.21 -4.68
C ASN A 259 10.67 1.45 -5.69
N PRO A 260 10.21 2.11 -6.78
CA PRO A 260 9.43 1.45 -7.83
C PRO A 260 10.14 0.31 -8.57
N ASP A 261 11.46 0.19 -8.40
CA ASP A 261 12.26 -0.91 -8.95
C ASP A 261 12.34 -2.12 -8.03
N HIS A 262 11.57 -2.13 -6.92
CA HIS A 262 11.62 -3.14 -5.85
C HIS A 262 12.87 -3.14 -4.97
N SER A 263 13.76 -2.16 -5.12
CA SER A 263 14.83 -1.96 -4.15
C SER A 263 14.31 -1.26 -2.90
N ALA A 264 14.89 -1.61 -1.76
CA ALA A 264 14.57 -1.01 -0.48
C ALA A 264 15.82 -0.44 0.17
N THR A 265 15.69 0.73 0.78
CA THR A 265 16.76 1.36 1.56
C THR A 265 16.19 1.79 2.90
N THR A 266 16.85 1.44 4.01
CA THR A 266 16.52 1.98 5.35
C THR A 266 17.69 2.80 5.85
N LYS A 267 17.45 4.06 6.21
CA LYS A 267 18.44 5.00 6.72
C LYS A 267 18.10 5.36 8.16
N TYR A 268 19.05 5.17 9.07
CA TYR A 268 18.95 5.58 10.47
C TYR A 268 19.84 6.79 10.67
N SER A 269 19.25 7.91 11.07
CA SER A 269 19.94 9.20 11.27
C SER A 269 19.90 9.59 12.73
N TYR A 270 21.01 10.11 13.23
CA TYR A 270 21.17 10.56 14.62
C TYR A 270 21.52 12.05 14.64
N SER A 271 20.93 12.82 15.56
CA SER A 271 21.14 14.26 15.73
C SER A 271 22.52 14.63 16.28
N ASN A 272 23.29 13.65 16.74
CA ASN A 272 24.63 13.80 17.30
C ASN A 272 25.72 14.03 16.23
N GLY A 273 25.34 14.18 14.95
CA GLY A 273 26.26 14.44 13.84
C GLY A 273 27.03 13.21 13.35
N GLN A 274 26.68 12.00 13.80
CA GLN A 274 27.23 10.77 13.25
C GLN A 274 26.71 10.49 11.84
N ASP A 275 27.54 9.84 11.04
CA ASP A 275 27.11 9.38 9.72
C ASP A 275 25.90 8.45 9.83
N PRO A 276 24.90 8.62 8.96
CA PRO A 276 23.71 7.80 9.01
C PRO A 276 24.03 6.36 8.64
N LEU A 277 23.41 5.44 9.36
CA LEU A 277 23.49 4.03 9.03
C LEU A 277 22.54 3.73 7.87
N VAL A 278 23.02 3.01 6.85
CA VAL A 278 22.23 2.67 5.67
C VAL A 278 22.17 1.16 5.47
N GLU A 279 20.95 0.62 5.45
CA GLU A 279 20.64 -0.73 5.00
C GLU A 279 20.11 -0.69 3.58
N ARG A 280 20.46 -1.68 2.75
CA ARG A 280 19.99 -1.84 1.38
C ARG A 280 19.52 -3.26 1.15
N GLY A 281 18.49 -3.41 0.31
CA GLY A 281 17.99 -4.70 -0.13
C GLY A 281 16.78 -4.53 -1.05
N PHE A 282 15.71 -5.26 -0.80
CA PHE A 282 14.53 -5.30 -1.65
C PHE A 282 13.22 -5.39 -0.87
N TRP A 283 12.11 -5.16 -1.56
CA TRP A 283 10.76 -5.33 -1.02
C TRP A 283 9.82 -6.02 -2.00
N GLN A 284 8.82 -6.71 -1.46
CA GLN A 284 7.75 -7.34 -2.25
C GLN A 284 6.46 -7.50 -1.44
N GLN A 285 5.33 -7.43 -2.13
CA GLN A 285 4.00 -7.58 -1.53
C GLN A 285 3.73 -9.05 -1.16
N LEU A 286 3.22 -9.30 0.05
CA LEU A 286 2.70 -10.61 0.46
C LEU A 286 1.17 -10.66 0.34
N SER A 287 0.52 -9.53 0.67
CA SER A 287 -0.92 -9.34 0.56
C SER A 287 -1.24 -7.85 0.37
N PRO A 288 -2.50 -7.47 0.05
CA PRO A 288 -2.88 -6.06 -0.03
C PRO A 288 -2.62 -5.27 1.26
N SER A 289 -2.46 -5.94 2.41
CA SER A 289 -2.19 -5.34 3.71
C SER A 289 -0.80 -5.62 4.27
N GLN A 290 0.05 -6.38 3.57
CA GLN A 290 1.37 -6.78 4.10
C GLN A 290 2.47 -6.75 3.04
N VAL A 291 3.60 -6.14 3.39
CA VAL A 291 4.82 -6.07 2.57
C VAL A 291 5.99 -6.69 3.32
N GLN A 292 6.77 -7.50 2.61
CA GLN A 292 8.04 -8.04 3.08
C GLN A 292 9.15 -7.09 2.66
N VAL A 293 10.02 -6.75 3.60
CA VAL A 293 11.22 -5.95 3.36
C VAL A 293 12.42 -6.76 3.83
N VAL A 294 13.35 -7.01 2.92
CA VAL A 294 14.56 -7.79 3.17
C VAL A 294 15.78 -6.91 2.89
N MET A 295 16.58 -6.64 3.92
CA MET A 295 17.87 -5.96 3.78
C MET A 295 18.95 -7.02 3.61
N THR A 296 19.80 -6.86 2.61
CA THR A 296 20.91 -7.76 2.29
C THR A 296 22.27 -7.18 2.69
N HIS A 297 22.32 -5.85 2.83
CA HIS A 297 23.52 -5.11 3.18
C HIS A 297 23.23 -4.12 4.31
N HIS A 298 24.16 -4.03 5.25
CA HIS A 298 24.22 -3.04 6.31
C HIS A 298 25.55 -2.31 6.19
N GLN A 299 25.52 -1.04 5.78
CA GLN A 299 26.68 -0.30 5.26
C GLN A 299 27.34 -1.04 4.09
N GLN A 300 28.61 -1.44 4.24
CA GLN A 300 29.39 -2.20 3.26
C GLN A 300 29.49 -3.69 3.64
N GLN A 301 28.77 -4.14 4.67
CA GLN A 301 28.79 -5.52 5.14
C GLN A 301 27.50 -6.25 4.77
N ARG A 302 27.62 -7.52 4.41
CA ARG A 302 26.48 -8.36 4.11
C ARG A 302 25.82 -8.79 5.42
N LEU A 303 24.59 -8.36 5.63
CA LEU A 303 23.76 -8.73 6.78
C LEU A 303 22.33 -8.90 6.29
N MET A 304 21.82 -10.13 6.43
CA MET A 304 20.45 -10.45 6.07
C MET A 304 19.54 -10.11 7.24
N SER A 305 18.68 -9.11 7.05
CA SER A 305 17.55 -8.86 7.93
C SER A 305 16.23 -8.83 7.17
N GLU A 306 15.18 -9.29 7.84
CA GLU A 306 13.86 -9.45 7.26
C GLU A 306 12.81 -8.91 8.21
N ARG A 307 11.96 -8.00 7.70
CA ARG A 307 10.85 -7.38 8.44
C ARG A 307 9.57 -7.53 7.62
N LEU A 308 8.48 -7.89 8.30
CA LEU A 308 7.14 -7.90 7.70
C LEU A 308 6.38 -6.69 8.22
N PHE A 309 6.02 -5.78 7.32
CA PHE A 309 5.23 -4.60 7.65
C PHE A 309 3.77 -4.83 7.29
N THR A 310 2.89 -4.62 8.26
CA THR A 310 1.44 -4.59 8.06
C THR A 310 1.00 -3.15 7.87
N ARG A 311 0.16 -2.89 6.87
CA ARG A 311 -0.48 -1.60 6.64
C ARG A 311 -1.66 -1.45 7.59
N GLU A 312 -1.61 -0.43 8.44
CA GLU A 312 -2.67 -0.07 9.40
C GLU A 312 -3.11 1.37 9.09
N GLY A 313 -4.13 1.55 8.25
CA GLY A 313 -4.47 2.87 7.71
C GLY A 313 -3.31 3.42 6.86
N ASN A 314 -2.80 4.60 7.23
CA ASN A 314 -1.67 5.25 6.54
C ASN A 314 -0.30 4.86 7.11
N GLN A 315 -0.20 3.99 8.11
CA GLN A 315 1.08 3.62 8.71
C GLN A 315 1.51 2.20 8.31
N LEU A 316 2.82 1.96 8.31
CA LEU A 316 3.40 0.62 8.21
C LEU A 316 3.95 0.20 9.56
N LYS A 317 3.53 -0.95 10.06
CA LYS A 317 3.96 -1.46 11.36
C LYS A 317 4.65 -2.82 11.24
N ALA A 318 5.83 -2.93 11.81
CA ALA A 318 6.53 -4.20 12.04
C ALA A 318 6.79 -4.38 13.52
N THR A 319 6.42 -5.54 14.09
CA THR A 319 6.64 -5.82 15.53
C THR A 319 7.82 -6.74 15.79
N LYS A 320 8.35 -7.35 14.73
CA LYS A 320 9.44 -8.32 14.77
C LYS A 320 10.38 -8.10 13.60
N GLU A 321 11.62 -8.49 13.81
CA GLU A 321 12.67 -8.56 12.81
C GLU A 321 13.36 -9.90 12.89
N LYS A 322 13.76 -10.46 11.75
CA LYS A 322 14.57 -11.66 11.69
C LYS A 322 15.96 -11.29 11.19
N VAL A 323 16.99 -11.68 11.94
CA VAL A 323 18.39 -11.49 11.55
C VAL A 323 19.06 -12.85 11.51
N GLY A 324 19.53 -13.25 10.33
CA GLY A 324 19.95 -14.63 10.07
C GLY A 324 18.80 -15.62 10.30
N SER A 325 18.96 -16.55 11.24
CA SER A 325 17.93 -17.55 11.59
C SER A 325 17.08 -17.16 12.80
N MET A 326 17.42 -16.07 13.49
CA MET A 326 16.79 -15.69 14.77
C MET A 326 15.75 -14.58 14.56
N VAL A 327 14.58 -14.75 15.17
CA VAL A 327 13.49 -13.77 15.16
C VAL A 327 13.47 -13.04 16.49
N TYR A 328 13.50 -11.71 16.44
CA TYR A 328 13.53 -10.80 17.58
C TYR A 328 12.28 -9.91 17.59
N PRO A 329 11.68 -9.64 18.77
CA PRO A 329 10.74 -8.54 18.88
C PRO A 329 11.47 -7.21 18.68
N ILE A 330 10.86 -6.30 17.93
CA ILE A 330 11.31 -4.91 17.86
C ILE A 330 10.84 -4.22 19.16
N ALA A 331 11.72 -3.40 19.75
CA ALA A 331 11.45 -2.71 21.02
C ALA A 331 10.19 -1.83 20.95
N ASP A 332 9.64 -1.49 22.12
CA ASP A 332 8.56 -0.51 22.29
C ASP A 332 7.28 -0.78 21.49
N GLY A 333 6.99 -2.06 21.21
CA GLY A 333 5.78 -2.47 20.50
C GLY A 333 5.89 -2.44 18.97
N GLY A 334 7.09 -2.16 18.44
CA GLY A 334 7.40 -2.26 17.02
C GLY A 334 7.91 -0.97 16.38
N LEU A 335 8.29 -1.09 15.12
CA LEU A 335 8.61 0.03 14.23
C LEU A 335 7.34 0.43 13.49
N VAL A 336 6.89 1.67 13.69
CA VAL A 336 5.76 2.27 12.98
C VAL A 336 6.27 3.40 12.09
N LEU A 337 6.06 3.30 10.78
CA LEU A 337 6.53 4.25 9.77
C LEU A 337 5.34 4.93 9.05
N TYR A 338 5.50 6.19 8.66
CA TYR A 338 4.48 7.00 7.98
C TYR A 338 4.99 7.50 6.61
N PRO A 339 4.15 7.57 5.56
CA PRO A 339 4.55 8.07 4.24
C PRO A 339 5.13 9.49 4.29
N ALA A 340 6.26 9.72 3.64
CA ALA A 340 6.91 11.02 3.53
C ALA A 340 6.16 12.00 2.64
N THR A 341 5.25 11.55 1.77
CA THR A 341 4.34 12.46 1.05
C THR A 341 3.38 13.20 2.01
N VAL A 342 3.18 12.68 3.21
CA VAL A 342 2.52 13.41 4.32
C VAL A 342 3.45 14.48 4.92
N ARG A 343 4.78 14.36 4.78
CA ARG A 343 5.75 15.45 5.04
C ARG A 343 5.75 16.51 3.92
N ASP A 344 5.73 16.13 2.64
CA ASP A 344 5.91 17.09 1.52
C ASP A 344 4.68 17.95 1.21
N ALA A 345 3.47 17.48 1.53
CA ALA A 345 2.27 18.32 1.47
C ALA A 345 2.32 19.52 2.45
N GLY A 346 3.21 19.47 3.46
CA GLY A 346 3.49 20.57 4.39
C GLY A 346 4.75 21.39 4.07
N VAL A 347 5.44 21.15 2.92
CA VAL A 347 6.75 21.79 2.62
C VAL A 347 6.75 22.68 1.38
N GLN A 348 5.64 22.79 0.65
CA GLN A 348 5.50 23.78 -0.44
C GLN A 348 4.72 25.02 -0.03
N GLN A 349 5.14 25.66 1.06
CA GLN A 349 5.13 27.11 1.17
C GLN A 349 6.39 27.52 1.95
N PRO A 350 7.13 28.57 1.53
CA PRO A 350 8.15 29.12 2.37
C PRO A 350 7.47 29.55 3.66
N ALA A 351 7.70 28.81 4.74
CA ALA A 351 7.28 29.20 6.08
C ALA A 351 7.78 30.63 6.27
N THR A 352 6.87 31.61 6.23
CA THR A 352 7.17 32.94 6.72
C THR A 352 7.74 32.71 8.10
N LYS A 353 9.03 33.05 8.30
CA LYS A 353 9.66 33.06 9.63
C LYS A 353 8.73 33.87 10.53
N ARG A 354 7.85 33.20 11.28
CA ARG A 354 7.09 33.81 12.37
C ARG A 354 8.18 34.26 13.33
N ALA A 355 8.35 35.57 13.45
CA ALA A 355 9.34 36.13 14.36
C ALA A 355 9.10 35.52 15.75
N ASP A 356 10.18 35.21 16.47
CA ASP A 356 10.24 34.76 17.87
C ASP A 356 9.69 35.84 18.85
N GLN A 357 8.51 36.39 18.57
CA GLN A 357 7.76 37.22 19.49
C GLN A 357 6.90 36.28 20.34
N PRO A 358 6.95 36.41 21.69
CA PRO A 358 6.10 35.64 22.57
C PRO A 358 4.63 35.79 22.17
N ILE A 359 3.92 34.68 22.03
CA ILE A 359 2.48 34.74 21.78
C ILE A 359 1.80 35.25 23.06
N GLY A 360 0.84 36.14 22.88
CA GLY A 360 0.12 36.82 23.96
C GLY A 360 -0.80 35.89 24.75
N SER A 361 -1.76 36.47 25.47
CA SER A 361 -2.80 35.72 26.19
C SER A 361 -4.14 35.84 25.46
N ALA A 362 -4.85 34.72 25.30
CA ALA A 362 -6.17 34.67 24.67
C ALA A 362 -6.96 33.46 25.17
N ASP A 363 -8.27 33.62 25.35
CA ASP A 363 -9.18 32.53 25.67
C ASP A 363 -10.01 32.18 24.44
N VAL A 364 -9.84 30.96 23.93
CA VAL A 364 -10.57 30.46 22.76
C VAL A 364 -11.55 29.38 23.25
N PRO A 365 -12.85 29.70 23.37
CA PRO A 365 -13.85 28.74 23.82
C PRO A 365 -14.10 27.69 22.73
N SER A 366 -14.69 26.56 23.12
CA SER A 366 -15.13 25.55 22.16
C SER A 366 -16.61 25.74 21.83
N SER A 367 -17.04 25.15 20.72
CA SER A 367 -18.43 25.18 20.25
C SER A 367 -19.06 23.78 20.34
N ALA A 368 -20.36 23.78 20.64
CA ALA A 368 -21.26 22.65 20.44
C ALA A 368 -22.33 22.95 19.38
N ASP A 369 -22.15 24.02 18.61
CA ASP A 369 -23.01 24.30 17.47
C ASP A 369 -22.69 23.33 16.33
N PHE A 370 -23.73 22.82 15.68
CA PHE A 370 -23.58 21.95 14.52
C PHE A 370 -23.02 22.75 13.34
N ASP A 371 -21.88 22.32 12.82
CA ASP A 371 -21.33 22.77 11.54
C ASP A 371 -21.17 21.55 10.61
N SER A 372 -21.72 21.65 9.41
CA SER A 372 -21.75 20.53 8.46
C SER A 372 -20.37 20.10 7.97
N LYS A 373 -19.40 21.02 7.89
CA LYS A 373 -18.02 20.69 7.47
C LYS A 373 -17.26 20.02 8.59
N VAL A 374 -17.46 20.48 9.83
CA VAL A 374 -16.90 19.83 11.02
C VAL A 374 -17.45 18.42 11.16
N ASP A 375 -18.78 18.24 11.08
CA ASP A 375 -19.43 16.92 11.16
C ASP A 375 -18.90 15.98 10.05
N ALA A 376 -18.76 16.46 8.82
CA ALA A 376 -18.19 15.68 7.72
C ALA A 376 -16.73 15.25 8.00
N ALA A 377 -15.88 16.14 8.51
CA ALA A 377 -14.49 15.82 8.85
C ALA A 377 -14.41 14.77 9.96
N VAL A 378 -15.26 14.89 11.00
CA VAL A 378 -15.35 13.94 12.10
C VAL A 378 -15.88 12.59 11.61
N ARG A 379 -16.98 12.53 10.85
CA ARG A 379 -17.49 11.28 10.28
C ARG A 379 -16.49 10.61 9.34
N ASN A 380 -15.74 11.40 8.56
CA ASN A 380 -14.68 10.87 7.72
C ASN A 380 -13.61 10.19 8.58
N TYR A 381 -13.19 10.79 9.70
CA TYR A 381 -12.29 10.14 10.68
C TYR A 381 -12.82 8.77 11.14
N PHE A 382 -14.08 8.68 11.53
CA PHE A 382 -14.72 7.41 11.94
C PHE A 382 -14.74 6.38 10.79
N PHE A 383 -15.07 6.82 9.58
CA PHE A 383 -15.09 5.97 8.38
C PHE A 383 -13.70 5.40 8.06
N ILE A 384 -12.66 6.24 7.99
CA ILE A 384 -11.30 5.77 7.67
C ILE A 384 -10.70 4.89 8.78
N HIS A 385 -11.18 5.01 10.02
CA HIS A 385 -10.78 4.17 11.16
C HIS A 385 -11.74 3.00 11.42
N GLN A 386 -12.73 2.76 10.55
CA GLN A 386 -13.71 1.66 10.65
C GLN A 386 -14.40 1.58 12.03
N THR A 387 -14.66 2.73 12.64
CA THR A 387 -15.31 2.83 13.95
C THR A 387 -16.71 3.40 13.74
N ASP A 388 -17.72 2.82 14.40
CA ASP A 388 -19.10 3.31 14.32
C ASP A 388 -19.19 4.69 15.01
N PRO A 389 -19.60 5.76 14.30
CA PRO A 389 -19.76 7.08 14.89
C PRO A 389 -20.95 7.17 15.86
N SER A 390 -21.88 6.20 15.83
CA SER A 390 -23.10 6.22 16.65
C SER A 390 -22.79 6.31 18.15
N ASN A 391 -23.59 7.10 18.86
CA ASN A 391 -23.50 7.32 20.32
C ASN A 391 -22.24 8.09 20.78
N ASN A 392 -21.54 8.79 19.88
CA ASN A 392 -20.44 9.66 20.25
C ASN A 392 -20.85 11.14 20.19
N GLN A 393 -20.22 11.96 21.03
CA GLN A 393 -20.40 13.40 21.07
C GLN A 393 -19.07 14.12 20.92
N TYR A 394 -19.11 15.30 20.33
CA TYR A 394 -17.91 16.13 20.16
C TYR A 394 -18.15 17.60 20.43
N ARG A 395 -17.09 18.28 20.83
CA ARG A 395 -16.96 19.75 20.81
C ARG A 395 -15.78 20.13 19.94
N TRP A 396 -15.81 21.31 19.36
CA TRP A 396 -14.80 21.71 18.39
C TRP A 396 -14.43 23.18 18.50
N LEU A 397 -13.24 23.53 18.02
CA LEU A 397 -12.83 24.90 17.73
C LEU A 397 -11.85 24.89 16.57
N THR A 398 -11.61 26.05 16.00
CA THR A 398 -10.56 26.25 15.00
C THR A 398 -9.45 27.14 15.55
N TYR A 399 -8.21 26.87 15.17
CA TYR A 399 -7.06 27.70 15.51
C TYR A 399 -5.93 27.51 14.50
N ASP A 400 -5.26 28.58 14.10
CA ASP A 400 -4.09 28.55 13.21
C ASP A 400 -2.84 28.04 13.95
N LEU A 401 -2.61 26.72 13.91
CA LEU A 401 -1.50 26.06 14.58
C LEU A 401 -0.21 26.17 13.77
N ASN A 402 -0.29 26.15 12.44
CA ASN A 402 0.87 26.15 11.56
C ASN A 402 1.31 27.55 11.07
N GLY A 403 0.49 28.59 11.28
CA GLY A 403 0.80 29.95 10.89
C GLY A 403 0.54 30.30 9.43
N ASP A 404 -0.14 29.46 8.66
CA ASP A 404 -0.42 29.66 7.23
C ASP A 404 -1.66 30.55 6.96
N GLY A 405 -2.40 30.88 8.03
CA GLY A 405 -3.60 31.72 7.97
C GLY A 405 -4.90 30.97 7.67
N ASN A 406 -4.85 29.65 7.47
CA ASN A 406 -5.99 28.75 7.45
C ASN A 406 -6.02 27.99 8.78
N GLU A 407 -7.14 28.07 9.49
CA GLU A 407 -7.19 27.47 10.82
C GLU A 407 -7.38 25.95 10.77
N GLU A 408 -6.58 25.25 11.57
CA GLU A 408 -6.76 23.84 11.89
C GLU A 408 -8.04 23.62 12.69
N LEU A 409 -8.65 22.46 12.52
CA LEU A 409 -9.80 22.04 13.32
C LEU A 409 -9.33 21.15 14.47
N LEU A 410 -9.71 21.51 15.70
CA LEU A 410 -9.50 20.72 16.90
C LEU A 410 -10.85 20.19 17.39
N VAL A 411 -10.97 18.87 17.55
CA VAL A 411 -12.20 18.20 17.96
C VAL A 411 -11.94 17.34 19.19
N GLN A 412 -12.61 17.65 20.31
CA GLN A 412 -12.59 16.81 21.49
C GLN A 412 -13.79 15.85 21.46
N LEU A 413 -13.53 14.55 21.49
CA LEU A 413 -14.53 13.48 21.55
C LEU A 413 -14.86 13.12 23.01
N ASP A 414 -16.04 12.57 23.26
CA ASP A 414 -16.46 12.01 24.55
C ASP A 414 -15.78 10.66 24.91
N TRP A 415 -14.71 10.30 24.20
CA TRP A 415 -13.85 9.16 24.49
C TRP A 415 -12.93 9.47 25.67
N CYS A 416 -13.49 9.39 26.87
CA CYS A 416 -12.85 9.84 28.10
C CYS A 416 -12.49 8.69 29.05
N GLY A 417 -11.34 8.84 29.72
CA GLY A 417 -10.92 8.05 30.86
C GLY A 417 -10.55 8.94 32.05
N SER A 418 -9.92 8.38 33.08
CA SER A 418 -9.49 9.15 34.27
C SER A 418 -8.42 10.23 33.98
N GLY A 419 -7.68 10.06 32.88
CA GLY A 419 -6.69 11.03 32.43
C GLY A 419 -7.29 12.20 31.63
N GLY A 420 -8.47 12.03 31.02
CA GLY A 420 -9.07 13.02 30.12
C GLY A 420 -9.72 12.37 28.89
N CYS A 421 -10.11 13.20 27.94
CA CYS A 421 -10.82 12.80 26.71
C CYS A 421 -9.85 12.68 25.51
N THR A 422 -10.35 12.25 24.35
CA THR A 422 -9.55 12.19 23.11
C THR A 422 -9.70 13.49 22.33
N LEU A 423 -8.59 14.06 21.88
CA LEU A 423 -8.52 15.18 20.95
C LEU A 423 -8.11 14.67 19.57
N LEU A 424 -8.81 15.12 18.55
CA LEU A 424 -8.42 15.01 17.15
C LEU A 424 -7.97 16.39 16.67
N VAL A 425 -6.89 16.43 15.89
CA VAL A 425 -6.43 17.63 15.18
C VAL A 425 -6.52 17.33 13.70
N PHE A 426 -7.07 18.27 12.94
CA PHE A 426 -7.20 18.20 11.50
C PHE A 426 -6.46 19.38 10.88
N GLU A 427 -5.55 19.09 9.96
CA GLU A 427 -4.87 20.08 9.13
C GLU A 427 -5.85 20.68 8.13
N ASN A 428 -5.74 21.98 7.90
CA ASN A 428 -6.49 22.66 6.84
C ASN A 428 -5.70 22.62 5.53
N HIS A 429 -5.98 21.64 4.67
CA HIS A 429 -5.33 21.51 3.37
C HIS A 429 -6.32 21.82 2.24
N GLU A 430 -6.03 22.83 1.42
CA GLU A 430 -6.89 23.24 0.29
C GLU A 430 -8.36 23.52 0.68
N LYS A 431 -8.58 24.08 1.88
CA LYS A 431 -9.92 24.36 2.47
C LYS A 431 -10.71 23.11 2.88
N GLU A 432 -10.04 21.97 2.98
CA GLU A 432 -10.59 20.74 3.53
C GLU A 432 -9.82 20.33 4.79
N TRP A 433 -10.56 19.93 5.83
CA TRP A 433 -9.95 19.41 7.06
C TRP A 433 -9.59 17.93 6.89
N ARG A 434 -8.29 17.65 6.93
CA ARG A 434 -7.73 16.29 6.84
C ARG A 434 -7.21 15.87 8.20
N PHE A 435 -7.54 14.65 8.62
CA PHE A 435 -7.11 14.13 9.91
C PHE A 435 -5.57 14.14 10.01
N ASN A 436 -5.04 14.75 11.06
CA ASN A 436 -3.60 14.94 11.27
C ASN A 436 -3.11 14.23 12.54
N SER A 437 -3.75 14.47 13.69
CA SER A 437 -3.31 13.91 14.98
C SER A 437 -4.46 13.38 15.80
N ARG A 438 -4.21 12.30 16.55
CA ARG A 438 -5.05 11.83 17.65
C ARG A 438 -4.25 11.86 18.93
N ILE A 439 -4.75 12.56 19.95
CA ILE A 439 -4.13 12.70 21.26
C ILE A 439 -5.11 12.20 22.32
N THR A 440 -4.67 11.27 23.15
CA THR A 440 -5.48 10.65 24.20
C THR A 440 -5.25 11.33 25.55
N LEU A 441 -6.23 11.21 26.45
CA LEU A 441 -6.14 11.69 27.84
C LEU A 441 -5.89 13.20 27.98
N VAL A 442 -6.53 14.00 27.13
CA VAL A 442 -6.44 15.46 27.17
C VAL A 442 -7.47 16.05 28.12
N ARG A 443 -7.12 17.14 28.80
CA ARG A 443 -8.05 17.92 29.65
C ARG A 443 -8.20 19.32 29.09
N SER A 444 -9.41 19.86 29.24
CA SER A 444 -9.72 21.24 28.91
C SER A 444 -9.62 22.10 30.18
N PRO A 445 -9.10 23.34 30.10
CA PRO A 445 -8.50 23.95 28.92
C PRO A 445 -7.11 23.37 28.61
N MET A 446 -6.73 23.37 27.33
CA MET A 446 -5.37 23.06 26.88
C MET A 446 -4.65 24.35 26.48
N MET A 447 -3.34 24.43 26.65
CA MET A 447 -2.58 25.66 26.42
C MET A 447 -1.76 25.53 25.13
N LEU A 448 -1.48 26.66 24.47
CA LEU A 448 -0.46 26.68 23.43
C LEU A 448 0.92 26.92 24.01
N GLY A 449 1.92 26.38 23.33
CA GLY A 449 3.32 26.68 23.57
C GLY A 449 3.73 28.04 23.01
N GLN A 450 4.72 28.66 23.66
CA GLN A 450 5.40 29.84 23.13
C GLN A 450 6.17 29.51 21.84
N GLN A 451 6.62 28.26 21.72
CA GLN A 451 7.43 27.76 20.62
C GLN A 451 6.59 27.05 19.56
N THR A 452 7.21 26.86 18.40
CA THR A 452 6.72 26.00 17.32
C THR A 452 7.75 24.92 17.06
N SER A 453 7.28 23.70 16.80
CA SER A 453 8.09 22.58 16.34
C SER A 453 7.64 22.20 14.94
N HIS A 454 8.57 22.12 13.97
CA HIS A 454 8.25 21.74 12.59
C HIS A 454 7.10 22.55 11.96
N GLY A 455 7.10 23.86 12.18
CA GLY A 455 6.10 24.79 11.63
C GLY A 455 4.80 24.90 12.43
N TRP A 456 4.52 23.98 13.36
CA TRP A 456 3.28 23.98 14.14
C TRP A 456 3.52 24.40 15.59
N ARG A 457 2.53 25.05 16.22
CA ARG A 457 2.55 25.43 17.64
C ARG A 457 2.65 24.21 18.52
N ASP A 458 3.50 24.24 19.53
CA ASP A 458 3.49 23.18 20.53
C ASP A 458 2.16 23.22 21.31
N LEU A 459 1.64 22.06 21.72
CA LEU A 459 0.45 21.98 22.58
C LEU A 459 0.88 21.62 24.00
N ILE A 460 0.22 22.18 25.01
CA ILE A 460 0.55 21.93 26.41
C ILE A 460 -0.69 21.43 27.13
N PHE A 461 -0.53 20.28 27.79
CA PHE A 461 -1.61 19.60 28.50
C PHE A 461 -1.27 19.43 29.97
N ASP A 462 -2.27 19.63 30.83
CA ASP A 462 -2.22 19.21 32.22
C ASP A 462 -2.45 17.70 32.30
N VAL A 463 -1.43 16.97 32.74
CA VAL A 463 -1.50 15.52 32.96
C VAL A 463 -1.66 15.25 34.44
N SER A 464 -2.69 14.49 34.81
CA SER A 464 -2.85 13.95 36.16
C SER A 464 -3.87 12.80 36.15
N GLY A 465 -3.98 12.05 37.25
CA GLY A 465 -4.81 10.85 37.33
C GLY A 465 -4.10 9.60 36.82
N GLY A 466 -4.72 8.42 36.97
CA GLY A 466 -4.14 7.16 36.49
C GLY A 466 -2.81 6.73 37.13
N GLY A 467 -2.44 7.33 38.28
CA GLY A 467 -1.15 7.10 38.95
C GLY A 467 -0.02 8.04 38.52
N ALA A 468 -0.26 8.94 37.56
CA ALA A 468 0.72 9.94 37.13
C ALA A 468 0.88 11.08 38.15
N THR A 469 2.12 11.53 38.35
CA THR A 469 2.42 12.77 39.09
C THR A 469 1.90 13.97 38.30
N PRO A 470 1.07 14.86 38.91
CA PRO A 470 0.53 16.00 38.20
C PRO A 470 1.61 16.93 37.64
N ALA A 471 1.59 17.18 36.33
CA ALA A 471 2.52 18.08 35.65
C ALA A 471 1.93 18.59 34.33
N LYS A 472 2.50 19.70 33.82
CA LYS A 472 2.25 20.18 32.46
C LYS A 472 3.24 19.53 31.51
N HIS A 473 2.75 19.03 30.39
CA HIS A 473 3.59 18.37 29.38
C HIS A 473 3.52 19.09 28.05
N VAL A 474 4.67 19.23 27.39
CA VAL A 474 4.80 19.90 26.09
C VAL A 474 4.78 18.87 24.95
N MET A 475 3.79 19.00 24.08
CA MET A 475 3.58 18.17 22.90
C MET A 475 4.12 18.93 21.70
N GLN A 476 5.36 18.60 21.35
CA GLN A 476 6.03 19.15 20.17
C GLN A 476 5.50 18.45 18.93
N TYR A 477 5.10 19.23 17.94
CA TYR A 477 4.70 18.67 16.65
C TYR A 477 5.90 18.04 15.95
N THR A 478 5.74 16.81 15.47
CA THR A 478 6.84 15.98 14.93
C THR A 478 7.16 16.26 13.46
N GLY A 479 6.39 17.16 12.83
CA GLY A 479 6.38 17.37 11.37
C GLY A 479 5.36 16.51 10.63
N VAL A 480 4.65 15.62 11.32
CA VAL A 480 3.55 14.79 10.77
C VAL A 480 2.33 14.80 11.69
N SER A 481 2.55 14.66 12.99
CA SER A 481 1.50 14.69 14.00
C SER A 481 2.03 15.09 15.38
N TYR A 482 1.15 15.41 16.31
CA TYR A 482 1.46 15.46 17.74
C TYR A 482 1.56 14.05 18.33
N PRO A 483 2.37 13.85 19.39
CA PRO A 483 2.45 12.56 20.07
C PRO A 483 1.08 12.07 20.57
N LEU A 484 0.92 10.76 20.69
CA LEU A 484 -0.38 10.13 21.00
C LEU A 484 -0.87 10.40 22.43
N ASN A 485 0.03 10.63 23.38
CA ASN A 485 -0.33 10.75 24.79
C ASN A 485 0.59 11.76 25.51
N PRO A 486 0.04 12.83 26.14
CA PRO A 486 0.84 13.81 26.86
C PRO A 486 1.64 13.27 28.05
N SER A 487 1.20 12.17 28.69
CA SER A 487 1.92 11.59 29.84
C SER A 487 3.30 11.03 29.49
N MET A 488 3.57 10.82 28.20
CA MET A 488 4.84 10.32 27.68
C MET A 488 5.75 11.45 27.18
N ALA A 489 5.26 12.69 27.14
CA ALA A 489 6.02 13.83 26.66
C ALA A 489 6.85 14.48 27.79
N PRO A 490 7.84 15.33 27.48
CA PRO A 490 8.58 16.06 28.51
C PRO A 490 7.70 17.01 29.31
N THR A 491 8.06 17.28 30.56
CA THR A 491 7.40 18.33 31.35
C THR A 491 7.74 19.70 30.79
N ALA A 492 6.72 20.53 30.58
CA ALA A 492 6.87 21.89 30.09
C ALA A 492 7.50 22.80 31.15
N THR A 493 8.45 23.64 30.75
CA THR A 493 8.96 24.71 31.61
C THR A 493 8.01 25.92 31.59
N PRO A 494 8.02 26.79 32.61
CA PRO A 494 7.17 27.99 32.63
C PRO A 494 7.31 28.87 31.39
N GLU A 495 8.51 28.95 30.83
CA GLU A 495 8.84 29.77 29.65
C GLU A 495 8.26 29.19 28.35
N GLN A 496 7.98 27.88 28.32
CA GLN A 496 7.37 27.23 27.16
C GLN A 496 5.85 27.44 27.13
N ILE A 497 5.23 27.79 28.26
CA ILE A 497 3.77 27.92 28.36
C ILE A 497 3.34 29.32 27.94
N SER A 498 2.45 29.41 26.95
CA SER A 498 1.84 30.68 26.59
C SER A 498 0.56 30.96 27.38
N GLY A 499 0.05 32.19 27.25
CA GLY A 499 -1.23 32.58 27.84
C GLY A 499 -2.45 32.22 26.98
N VAL A 500 -2.28 31.53 25.86
CA VAL A 500 -3.41 31.12 25.01
C VAL A 500 -4.01 29.81 25.53
N ARG A 501 -5.30 29.83 25.88
CA ARG A 501 -6.07 28.67 26.34
C ARG A 501 -7.12 28.29 25.31
N LEU A 502 -6.98 27.10 24.76
CA LEU A 502 -7.96 26.46 23.88
C LEU A 502 -8.95 25.64 24.71
N PHE A 503 -10.19 25.53 24.22
CA PHE A 503 -11.31 24.96 24.98
C PHE A 503 -11.45 25.64 26.35
N SER A 504 -11.35 26.98 26.35
CA SER A 504 -11.30 27.80 27.57
C SER A 504 -12.58 27.75 28.42
N ASP A 505 -13.69 27.30 27.84
CA ASP A 505 -14.97 27.07 28.52
C ASP A 505 -14.93 25.88 29.51
N GLY A 506 -13.97 24.97 29.38
CA GLY A 506 -13.83 23.78 30.21
C GLY A 506 -15.01 22.80 30.11
N ILE A 507 -15.83 22.89 29.06
CA ILE A 507 -17.03 22.07 28.91
C ILE A 507 -16.66 20.75 28.22
N SER A 508 -16.99 19.62 28.86
CA SER A 508 -16.76 18.28 28.28
C SER A 508 -17.80 17.97 27.19
N PRO A 509 -17.43 17.26 26.12
CA PRO A 509 -18.37 16.78 25.09
C PRO A 509 -19.53 15.93 25.64
N VAL A 510 -19.32 15.21 26.74
CA VAL A 510 -20.38 14.43 27.42
C VAL A 510 -21.46 15.35 28.00
N ARG A 511 -21.07 16.54 28.47
CA ARG A 511 -21.97 17.49 29.12
C ARG A 511 -22.79 18.25 28.08
N GLU A 512 -22.14 18.67 27.00
CA GLU A 512 -22.73 19.50 25.95
C GLU A 512 -21.89 19.36 24.67
N GLY A 513 -22.31 18.50 23.75
CA GLY A 513 -21.61 18.25 22.49
C GLY A 513 -22.57 17.96 21.34
N VAL A 514 -22.08 18.16 20.11
CA VAL A 514 -22.77 17.74 18.90
C VAL A 514 -22.79 16.21 18.86
N ARG A 515 -23.94 15.60 18.58
CA ARG A 515 -24.09 14.14 18.45
C ARG A 515 -23.80 13.68 17.03
N LEU A 516 -23.02 12.60 16.90
CA LEU A 516 -22.73 11.92 15.64
C LEU A 516 -23.77 10.86 15.29
#